data_AF-A0A935JR69-F1
#
_entry.id   AF-A0A935JR69-F1
#
_cell.length_a   1.000
_cell.length_b   1.000
_cell.length_c   1.000
_cell.angle_alpha   90.00
_cell.angle_beta   90.00
_cell.angle_gamma   90.00
#
_symmetry.space_group_name_H-M   'P 1'
#
loop_
_entity.id
_entity.type
_entity.pdbx_description
1 polymer ?
#
loop_
_entity_poly.entity_id
_entity_poly.type
_entity_poly.pdbx_seq_one_letter_code
_entity_poly.pdbx_strand_id
1 'polypeptide(L)'
;MQSLLQDYKERLQGVAELIQGSDELATYLEEETPELYKTLQDAYEPLIAEIYQEVADKHPLQLPELELVLMNPFFEGLFLPRILGYNVLRGEINDQIKYARPQEAFKKILLAIANSTNFDAIRQRIGQTVQLGFALSSDIWIANLLDKVDNKKVKAFLQSMIHDRFRDLEERRNLLSRYKKQFTHYNFLYTSFPETVSELKMEATALRSFLLNRIAFHNSHDSYIDEIHKLIGQKAFYKEPEFIEIIAIISNFINLNQTETQHLSNALNSCRYENTQFNQIYFQFLKNCYKQGVHFGPEADRKFFGLLNKNEGDDLIKYYNLLETIHSKGFIHEDALDAVNAFYAQYEGMSINNECLRLEILQLFHKVVDNLTEPEYHSFFELQKTFADYINTFGNSAFNQETESMCMNYVKRLLAFYKDKRSKEYQEVKKAVSSGFTELEFLTEKELVDLFKIKRKKKETE
;
A
#
# COMPACT_ATOMS: atom_id res chain seq x y z
N MET A 1 -11.29 -19.48 8.55
CA MET A 1 -9.81 -19.55 8.70
C MET A 1 -9.36 -20.93 8.27
N GLN A 2 -8.24 -21.01 7.55
CA GLN A 2 -7.74 -22.28 7.03
C GLN A 2 -6.86 -22.99 8.05
N SER A 3 -6.85 -24.31 8.00
CA SER A 3 -5.95 -25.09 8.84
C SER A 3 -4.52 -25.03 8.34
N LEU A 4 -3.55 -24.98 9.26
CA LEU A 4 -2.14 -25.00 8.92
C LEU A 4 -1.78 -26.36 8.29
N LEU A 5 -1.14 -26.32 7.12
CA LEU A 5 -0.70 -27.52 6.41
C LEU A 5 0.25 -28.37 7.26
N GLN A 6 0.19 -29.69 7.04
CA GLN A 6 0.96 -30.65 7.82
C GLN A 6 2.48 -30.44 7.69
N ASP A 7 2.97 -30.09 6.50
CA ASP A 7 4.39 -29.76 6.26
C ASP A 7 4.87 -28.61 7.17
N TYR A 8 4.09 -27.53 7.27
CA TYR A 8 4.44 -26.41 8.15
C TYR A 8 4.41 -26.80 9.63
N LYS A 9 3.47 -27.67 10.03
CA LYS A 9 3.42 -28.20 11.41
C LYS A 9 4.67 -29.01 11.74
N GLU A 10 5.07 -29.90 10.84
CA GLU A 10 6.25 -30.75 11.00
C GLU A 10 7.55 -29.92 11.04
N ARG A 11 7.68 -28.93 10.17
CA ARG A 11 8.84 -28.02 10.17
C ARG A 11 8.90 -27.17 11.44
N LEU A 12 7.77 -26.63 11.91
CA LEU A 12 7.71 -25.89 13.17
C LEU A 12 8.03 -26.78 14.38
N GLN A 13 7.53 -28.02 14.37
CA GLN A 13 7.88 -29.00 15.40
C GLN A 13 9.38 -29.31 15.39
N GLY A 14 9.98 -29.51 14.21
CA GLY A 14 11.42 -29.71 14.07
C GLY A 14 12.23 -28.53 14.62
N VAL A 15 11.80 -27.29 14.36
CA VAL A 15 12.44 -26.09 14.95
C VAL A 15 12.28 -26.07 16.47
N ALA A 16 11.10 -26.41 17.00
CA ALA A 16 10.89 -26.49 18.44
C ALA A 16 11.80 -27.55 19.09
N GLU A 17 11.90 -28.75 18.50
CA GLU A 17 12.78 -29.82 18.97
C GLU A 17 14.27 -29.40 18.92
N LEU A 18 14.68 -28.69 17.87
CA LEU A 18 16.04 -28.13 17.77
C LEU A 18 16.33 -27.11 18.86
N ILE A 19 15.39 -26.20 19.16
CA ILE A 19 15.54 -25.22 20.24
C ILE A 19 15.64 -25.93 21.59
N GLN A 20 14.71 -26.86 21.88
CA GLN A 20 14.63 -27.55 23.17
C GLN A 20 15.83 -28.49 23.40
N GLY A 21 16.43 -29.02 22.34
CA GLY A 21 17.62 -29.87 22.39
C GLY A 21 18.96 -29.13 22.23
N SER A 22 18.96 -27.79 22.22
CA SER A 22 20.17 -27.00 21.95
C SER A 22 21.04 -26.79 23.19
N ASP A 23 22.36 -26.82 22.98
CA ASP A 23 23.35 -26.48 24.03
C ASP A 23 23.22 -24.99 24.42
N GLU A 24 22.86 -24.14 23.47
CA GLU A 24 22.58 -22.72 23.69
C GLU A 24 21.43 -22.50 24.67
N LEU A 25 20.34 -23.28 24.56
CA LEU A 25 19.22 -23.19 25.50
C LEU A 25 19.60 -23.74 26.86
N ALA A 26 20.29 -24.89 26.90
CA ALA A 26 20.78 -25.44 28.16
C ALA A 26 21.66 -24.44 28.93
N THR A 27 22.59 -23.78 28.23
CA THR A 27 23.45 -22.73 28.81
C THR A 27 22.63 -21.52 29.29
N TYR A 28 21.65 -21.09 28.49
CA TYR A 28 20.77 -19.98 28.88
C TYR A 28 19.93 -20.31 30.13
N LEU A 29 19.42 -21.54 30.26
CA LEU A 29 18.64 -21.95 31.42
C LEU A 29 19.48 -22.05 32.70
N GLU A 30 20.80 -22.22 32.60
CA GLU A 30 21.71 -22.24 33.75
C GLU A 30 22.12 -20.82 34.19
N GLU A 31 22.43 -19.93 33.24
CA GLU A 31 23.02 -18.62 33.54
C GLU A 31 22.03 -17.44 33.42
N GLU A 32 20.94 -17.59 32.67
CA GLU A 32 19.85 -16.61 32.44
C GLU A 32 20.31 -15.19 32.03
N THR A 33 21.40 -15.07 31.28
CA THR A 33 21.93 -13.75 30.86
C THR A 33 21.26 -13.22 29.58
N PRO A 34 21.11 -11.88 29.44
CA PRO A 34 20.59 -11.26 28.21
C PRO A 34 21.39 -11.60 26.95
N GLU A 35 22.72 -11.76 27.08
CA GLU A 35 23.62 -12.09 25.99
C GLU A 35 23.36 -13.51 25.47
N LEU A 36 23.11 -14.48 26.34
CA LEU A 36 22.78 -15.84 25.94
C LEU A 36 21.40 -15.92 25.26
N TYR A 37 20.41 -15.18 25.77
CA TYR A 37 19.12 -15.10 25.09
C TYR A 37 19.25 -14.45 23.70
N LYS A 38 20.19 -13.51 23.54
CA LYS A 38 20.49 -12.93 22.24
C LYS A 38 21.11 -13.95 21.27
N THR A 39 21.98 -14.83 21.75
CA THR A 39 22.51 -15.96 20.96
C THR A 39 21.38 -16.87 20.48
N LEU A 40 20.44 -17.25 21.36
CA LEU A 40 19.25 -18.03 20.98
C LEU A 40 18.42 -17.35 19.89
N GLN A 41 18.21 -16.04 20.02
CA GLN A 41 17.49 -15.26 19.00
C GLN A 41 18.20 -15.31 17.66
N ASP A 42 19.50 -15.02 17.63
CA ASP A 42 20.26 -14.92 16.39
C ASP A 42 20.38 -16.28 15.68
N ALA A 43 20.36 -17.39 16.44
CA ALA A 43 20.37 -18.74 15.91
C ALA A 43 19.01 -19.20 15.35
N TYR A 44 17.92 -19.03 16.12
CA TYR A 44 16.65 -19.71 15.84
C TYR A 44 15.53 -18.81 15.31
N GLU A 45 15.56 -17.50 15.59
CA GLU A 45 14.56 -16.55 15.06
C GLU A 45 14.53 -16.53 13.51
N PRO A 46 15.67 -16.63 12.79
CA PRO A 46 15.67 -16.73 11.33
C PRO A 46 14.95 -17.97 10.78
N LEU A 47 15.05 -19.12 11.45
CA LEU A 47 14.39 -20.37 11.02
C LEU A 47 12.86 -20.24 11.11
N ILE A 48 12.38 -19.63 12.20
CA ILE A 48 10.96 -19.34 12.37
C ILE A 48 10.51 -18.29 11.34
N ALA A 49 11.33 -17.27 11.10
CA ALA A 49 11.03 -16.21 10.14
C ALA A 49 10.85 -16.76 8.72
N GLU A 50 11.70 -17.71 8.30
CA GLU A 50 11.60 -18.34 6.98
C GLU A 50 10.26 -19.06 6.80
N ILE A 51 9.86 -19.88 7.76
CA ILE A 51 8.56 -20.58 7.73
C ILE A 51 7.41 -19.56 7.74
N TYR A 52 7.50 -18.53 8.59
CA TYR A 52 6.49 -17.48 8.68
C TYR A 52 6.30 -16.76 7.35
N GLN A 53 7.39 -16.32 6.70
CA GLN A 53 7.33 -15.61 5.43
C GLN A 53 6.81 -16.51 4.32
N GLU A 54 7.20 -17.78 4.29
CA GLU A 54 6.66 -18.73 3.33
C GLU A 54 5.14 -18.89 3.48
N VAL A 55 4.63 -19.00 4.71
CA VAL A 55 3.18 -19.06 4.96
C VAL A 55 2.51 -17.75 4.57
N ALA A 56 3.09 -16.59 4.91
CA ALA A 56 2.56 -15.29 4.52
C ALA A 56 2.47 -15.16 2.99
N ASP A 57 3.50 -15.61 2.27
CA ASP A 57 3.59 -15.49 0.81
C ASP A 57 2.72 -16.52 0.08
N LYS A 58 2.62 -17.75 0.56
CA LYS A 58 1.93 -18.84 -0.15
C LYS A 58 0.54 -19.15 0.40
N HIS A 59 0.36 -19.12 1.73
CA HIS A 59 -0.85 -19.57 2.42
C HIS A 59 -1.29 -18.59 3.53
N PRO A 60 -1.54 -17.30 3.22
CA PRO A 60 -1.71 -16.26 4.22
C PRO A 60 -2.88 -16.49 5.18
N LEU A 61 -3.93 -17.21 4.74
CA LEU A 61 -5.09 -17.53 5.57
C LEU A 61 -4.80 -18.54 6.70
N GLN A 62 -3.60 -19.13 6.72
CA GLN A 62 -3.12 -20.05 7.76
C GLN A 62 -2.26 -19.33 8.82
N LEU A 63 -1.88 -18.06 8.61
CA LEU A 63 -1.12 -17.27 9.58
C LEU A 63 -1.73 -17.25 10.99
N PRO A 64 -3.07 -17.15 11.17
CA PRO A 64 -3.65 -17.18 12.51
C PRO A 64 -3.34 -18.47 13.29
N GLU A 65 -3.37 -19.64 12.63
CA GLU A 65 -3.06 -20.91 13.28
C GLU A 65 -1.55 -21.05 13.52
N LEU A 66 -0.72 -20.63 12.57
CA LEU A 66 0.74 -20.60 12.74
C LEU A 66 1.14 -19.73 13.95
N GLU A 67 0.53 -18.56 14.11
CA GLU A 67 0.80 -17.67 15.23
C GLU A 67 0.38 -18.29 16.57
N LEU A 68 -0.70 -19.08 16.61
CA LEU A 68 -1.09 -19.84 17.81
C LEU A 68 -0.08 -20.93 18.14
N VAL A 69 0.48 -21.63 17.15
CA VAL A 69 1.53 -22.63 17.36
C VAL A 69 2.78 -21.97 17.94
N LEU A 70 3.18 -20.80 17.42
CA LEU A 70 4.35 -20.05 17.90
C LEU A 70 4.18 -19.44 19.30
N MET A 71 2.96 -19.45 19.87
CA MET A 71 2.72 -19.13 21.29
C MET A 71 3.06 -20.28 22.23
N ASN A 72 3.39 -21.47 21.70
CA ASN A 72 3.82 -22.59 22.53
C ASN A 72 5.15 -22.24 23.24
N PRO A 73 5.26 -22.52 24.56
CA PRO A 73 6.50 -22.31 25.32
C PRO A 73 7.75 -22.95 24.70
N PHE A 74 7.64 -24.02 23.91
CA PHE A 74 8.79 -24.66 23.26
C PHE A 74 9.57 -23.76 22.30
N PHE A 75 8.99 -22.64 21.86
CA PHE A 75 9.68 -21.63 21.05
C PHE A 75 10.37 -20.53 21.88
N GLU A 76 10.38 -20.66 23.21
CA GLU A 76 11.05 -19.75 24.16
C GLU A 76 10.65 -18.27 24.04
N GLY A 77 9.50 -18.02 23.40
CA GLY A 77 9.00 -16.67 23.11
C GLY A 77 9.82 -15.90 22.07
N LEU A 78 10.75 -16.54 21.36
CA LEU A 78 11.73 -15.88 20.48
C LEU A 78 11.07 -15.01 19.40
N PHE A 79 9.99 -15.51 18.79
CA PHE A 79 9.31 -14.83 17.69
C PHE A 79 8.09 -13.98 18.11
N LEU A 80 7.70 -14.05 19.39
CA LEU A 80 6.53 -13.31 19.91
C LEU A 80 6.64 -11.78 19.76
N PRO A 81 7.81 -11.13 19.94
CA PRO A 81 7.94 -9.69 19.68
C PRO A 81 7.51 -9.28 18.28
N ARG A 82 7.82 -10.08 17.25
CA ARG A 82 7.47 -9.79 15.86
C ARG A 82 5.98 -9.97 15.61
N ILE A 83 5.43 -11.11 16.03
CA ILE A 83 3.99 -11.40 15.88
C ILE A 83 3.14 -10.35 16.60
N LEU A 84 3.58 -9.89 17.77
CA LEU A 84 2.92 -8.80 18.49
C LEU A 84 2.88 -7.52 17.63
N GLY A 85 4.00 -7.17 16.99
CA GLY A 85 4.09 -6.01 16.08
C GLY A 85 3.16 -6.14 14.88
N TYR A 86 3.15 -7.30 14.23
CA TYR A 86 2.26 -7.60 13.12
C TYR A 86 0.78 -7.42 13.52
N ASN A 87 0.38 -7.96 14.68
CA ASN A 87 -1.00 -7.88 15.13
C ASN A 87 -1.46 -6.47 15.51
N VAL A 88 -0.56 -5.65 16.07
CA VAL A 88 -0.86 -4.23 16.31
C VAL A 88 -1.11 -3.47 15.00
N LEU A 89 -0.37 -3.82 13.93
CA LEU A 89 -0.51 -3.15 12.63
C LEU A 89 -1.67 -3.66 11.77
N ARG A 90 -2.22 -4.85 12.06
CA ARG A 90 -3.38 -5.41 11.35
C ARG A 90 -4.72 -4.82 11.78
N GLY A 91 -4.80 -4.23 12.97
CA GLY A 91 -6.05 -3.71 13.50
C GLY A 91 -6.60 -2.58 12.63
N GLU A 92 -7.89 -2.63 12.34
CA GLU A 92 -8.59 -1.54 11.64
C GLU A 92 -8.66 -0.31 12.53
N ILE A 93 -8.32 0.85 11.96
CA ILE A 93 -8.19 2.11 12.67
C ILE A 93 -9.21 3.11 12.11
N ASN A 94 -9.93 3.78 13.01
CA ASN A 94 -10.90 4.82 12.66
C ASN A 94 -10.23 6.21 12.53
N ASP A 95 -11.03 7.24 12.21
CA ASP A 95 -10.56 8.62 12.03
C ASP A 95 -9.87 9.22 13.27
N GLN A 96 -10.18 8.70 14.46
CA GLN A 96 -9.57 9.10 15.72
C GLN A 96 -8.26 8.35 16.01
N ILE A 97 -7.75 7.58 15.05
CA ILE A 97 -6.55 6.75 15.21
C ILE A 97 -6.73 5.78 16.39
N LYS A 98 -7.93 5.20 16.55
CA LYS A 98 -8.23 4.15 17.51
C LYS A 98 -8.68 2.90 16.77
N TYR A 99 -8.49 1.73 17.37
CA TYR A 99 -9.04 0.51 16.81
C TYR A 99 -10.57 0.61 16.74
N ALA A 100 -11.11 0.31 15.55
CA ALA A 100 -12.55 0.27 15.34
C ALA A 100 -13.22 -0.83 16.18
N ARG A 101 -12.47 -1.92 16.44
CA ARG A 101 -12.91 -3.09 17.20
C ARG A 101 -11.84 -3.62 18.16
N PRO A 102 -12.25 -4.31 19.25
CA PRO A 102 -11.33 -5.03 20.13
C PRO A 102 -10.41 -5.99 19.37
N GLN A 103 -9.11 -5.96 19.69
CA GLN A 103 -8.11 -6.79 19.02
C GLN A 103 -7.79 -8.05 19.83
N GLU A 104 -8.58 -9.11 19.65
CA GLU A 104 -8.41 -10.34 20.44
C GLU A 104 -7.09 -11.09 20.14
N ALA A 105 -6.57 -11.03 18.91
CA ALA A 105 -5.27 -11.62 18.59
C ALA A 105 -4.13 -10.91 19.35
N PHE A 106 -4.10 -9.57 19.31
CA PHE A 106 -3.17 -8.75 20.09
C PHE A 106 -3.24 -9.08 21.59
N LYS A 107 -4.45 -9.22 22.14
CA LYS A 107 -4.67 -9.65 23.53
C LYS A 107 -4.03 -10.99 23.84
N LYS A 108 -4.29 -12.01 23.02
CA LYS A 108 -3.79 -13.38 23.22
C LYS A 108 -2.26 -13.43 23.22
N ILE A 109 -1.62 -12.76 22.26
CA ILE A 109 -0.16 -12.72 22.15
C ILE A 109 0.45 -11.99 23.34
N LEU A 110 -0.14 -10.86 23.74
CA LEU A 110 0.38 -10.09 24.88
C LEU A 110 0.23 -10.86 26.20
N LEU A 111 -0.84 -11.65 26.36
CA LEU A 111 -1.00 -12.57 27.50
C LEU A 111 -0.01 -13.74 27.44
N ALA A 112 0.25 -14.29 26.26
CA ALA A 112 1.28 -15.34 26.08
C ALA A 112 2.67 -14.81 26.48
N ILE A 113 3.01 -13.58 26.08
CA ILE A 113 4.24 -12.90 26.52
C ILE A 113 4.23 -12.65 28.02
N ALA A 114 3.13 -12.16 28.58
CA ALA A 114 3.01 -11.87 30.01
C ALA A 114 3.20 -13.11 30.90
N ASN A 115 2.84 -14.28 30.39
CA ASN A 115 2.97 -15.58 31.06
C ASN A 115 4.25 -16.33 30.68
N SER A 116 5.11 -15.76 29.83
CA SER A 116 6.38 -16.38 29.44
C SER A 116 7.40 -16.32 30.57
N THR A 117 8.15 -17.39 30.75
CA THR A 117 9.32 -17.45 31.63
C THR A 117 10.39 -16.42 31.23
N ASN A 118 10.52 -16.16 29.93
CA ASN A 118 11.52 -15.26 29.35
C ASN A 118 11.02 -13.81 29.26
N PHE A 119 9.99 -13.42 30.01
CA PHE A 119 9.39 -12.08 29.95
C PHE A 119 10.42 -10.95 30.12
N ASP A 120 11.40 -11.10 31.01
CA ASP A 120 12.41 -10.06 31.27
C ASP A 120 13.34 -9.79 30.07
N ALA A 121 13.55 -10.79 29.21
CA ALA A 121 14.27 -10.63 27.96
C ALA A 121 13.34 -10.09 26.85
N ILE A 122 12.14 -10.65 26.73
CA ILE A 122 11.14 -10.24 25.72
C ILE A 122 10.72 -8.78 25.89
N ARG A 123 10.54 -8.31 27.14
CA ARG A 123 10.07 -6.94 27.44
C ARG A 123 10.99 -5.85 26.89
N GLN A 124 12.26 -6.16 26.66
CA GLN A 124 13.25 -5.23 26.09
C GLN A 124 12.95 -4.87 24.63
N ARG A 125 12.19 -5.71 23.90
CA ARG A 125 11.88 -5.54 22.47
C ARG A 125 10.45 -5.10 22.18
N ILE A 126 9.52 -5.27 23.12
CA ILE A 126 8.08 -5.04 22.87
C ILE A 126 7.57 -3.67 23.34
N GLY A 127 8.39 -2.87 24.05
CA GLY A 127 7.94 -1.63 24.69
C GLY A 127 7.20 -0.69 23.74
N GLN A 128 7.82 -0.35 22.60
CA GLN A 128 7.18 0.50 21.58
C GLN A 128 5.91 -0.14 21.00
N THR A 129 5.91 -1.45 20.78
CA THR A 129 4.76 -2.21 20.25
C THR A 129 3.56 -2.14 21.20
N VAL A 130 3.78 -2.36 22.50
CA VAL A 130 2.73 -2.29 23.53
C VAL A 130 2.23 -0.86 23.68
N GLN A 131 3.13 0.13 23.68
CA GLN A 131 2.75 1.55 23.70
C GLN A 131 1.82 1.90 22.55
N LEU A 132 2.15 1.48 21.32
CA LEU A 132 1.28 1.69 20.17
C LEU A 132 -0.05 0.95 20.34
N GLY A 133 -0.01 -0.35 20.65
CA GLY A 133 -1.23 -1.14 20.82
C GLY A 133 -2.18 -0.55 21.87
N PHE A 134 -1.67 -0.04 22.98
CA PHE A 134 -2.45 0.64 24.01
C PHE A 134 -2.91 2.03 23.58
N ALA A 135 -2.05 2.80 22.90
CA ALA A 135 -2.43 4.09 22.35
C ALA A 135 -3.61 3.98 21.36
N LEU A 136 -3.70 2.88 20.61
CA LEU A 136 -4.80 2.58 19.68
C LEU A 136 -6.02 1.93 20.36
N SER A 137 -5.87 1.31 21.53
CA SER A 137 -6.96 0.62 22.25
C SER A 137 -7.82 1.58 23.10
N SER A 138 -8.98 1.08 23.55
CA SER A 138 -9.80 1.78 24.54
C SER A 138 -9.33 1.48 25.97
N ASP A 139 -9.53 2.42 26.88
CA ASP A 139 -9.09 2.26 28.28
C ASP A 139 -9.77 1.06 28.97
N ILE A 140 -11.04 0.81 28.66
CA ILE A 140 -11.80 -0.36 29.15
C ILE A 140 -11.15 -1.66 28.69
N TRP A 141 -10.73 -1.73 27.42
CA TRP A 141 -10.07 -2.91 26.88
C TRP A 141 -8.72 -3.15 27.56
N ILE A 142 -7.94 -2.09 27.81
CA ILE A 142 -6.65 -2.17 28.49
C ILE A 142 -6.83 -2.66 29.93
N ALA A 143 -7.78 -2.08 30.68
CA ALA A 143 -8.08 -2.50 32.05
C ALA A 143 -8.44 -3.99 32.12
N ASN A 144 -9.34 -4.45 31.23
CA ASN A 144 -9.73 -5.86 31.13
C ASN A 144 -8.57 -6.80 30.79
N LEU A 145 -7.55 -6.34 30.05
CA LEU A 145 -6.34 -7.11 29.79
C LEU A 145 -5.44 -7.16 31.03
N LEU A 146 -5.22 -6.03 31.69
CA LEU A 146 -4.35 -5.93 32.86
C LEU A 146 -4.89 -6.72 34.07
N ASP A 147 -6.19 -6.92 34.15
CA ASP A 147 -6.82 -7.74 35.21
C ASP A 147 -6.62 -9.25 35.01
N LYS A 148 -6.21 -9.68 33.82
CA LYS A 148 -5.83 -11.07 33.53
C LYS A 148 -4.35 -11.36 33.79
N VAL A 149 -3.57 -10.35 34.20
CA VAL A 149 -2.14 -10.48 34.47
C VAL A 149 -1.92 -10.57 35.97
N ASP A 150 -1.61 -11.76 36.46
CA ASP A 150 -1.40 -12.02 37.89
C ASP A 150 -0.05 -11.48 38.39
N ASN A 151 1.00 -11.57 37.56
CA ASN A 151 2.34 -11.15 37.94
C ASN A 151 2.44 -9.62 38.07
N LYS A 152 2.65 -9.13 39.29
CA LYS A 152 2.74 -7.68 39.60
C LYS A 152 3.85 -6.96 38.82
N LYS A 153 5.00 -7.59 38.57
CA LYS A 153 6.12 -6.99 37.83
C LYS A 153 5.73 -6.77 36.36
N VAL A 154 5.10 -7.78 35.77
CA VAL A 154 4.57 -7.71 34.39
C VAL A 154 3.48 -6.66 34.30
N LYS A 155 2.52 -6.65 35.24
CA LYS A 155 1.44 -5.66 35.29
C LYS A 155 1.99 -4.24 35.39
N ALA A 156 2.98 -3.99 36.25
CA ALA A 156 3.63 -2.68 36.38
C ALA A 156 4.34 -2.24 35.09
N PHE A 157 5.01 -3.16 34.39
CA PHE A 157 5.60 -2.88 33.07
C PHE A 157 4.52 -2.48 32.06
N LEU A 158 3.43 -3.24 31.94
CA LEU A 158 2.37 -2.92 31.00
C LEU A 158 1.70 -1.58 31.34
N GLN A 159 1.48 -1.29 32.62
CA GLN A 159 0.96 0.01 33.06
C GLN A 159 1.89 1.16 32.67
N SER A 160 3.21 0.98 32.73
CA SER A 160 4.16 2.03 32.34
C SER A 160 4.21 2.30 30.83
N MET A 161 3.64 1.41 30.00
CA MET A 161 3.49 1.62 28.55
C MET A 161 2.29 2.53 28.20
N ILE A 162 1.41 2.83 29.17
CA ILE A 162 0.30 3.77 28.97
C ILE A 162 0.84 5.19 29.14
N HIS A 163 0.95 5.93 28.04
CA HIS A 163 1.43 7.31 28.06
C HIS A 163 0.34 8.32 27.70
N ASP A 164 0.14 9.31 28.57
CA ASP A 164 -0.88 10.35 28.38
C ASP A 164 -0.67 11.21 27.14
N ARG A 165 0.58 11.37 26.66
CA ARG A 165 0.84 12.09 25.40
C ARG A 165 0.08 11.51 24.20
N PHE A 166 -0.19 10.21 24.19
CA PHE A 166 -0.90 9.56 23.09
C PHE A 166 -2.43 9.70 23.19
N ARG A 167 -2.94 10.47 24.16
CA ARG A 167 -4.31 10.98 24.13
C ARG A 167 -4.49 12.02 23.02
N ASP A 168 -3.41 12.75 22.68
CA ASP A 168 -3.37 13.62 21.51
C ASP A 168 -3.40 12.81 20.20
N LEU A 169 -4.16 13.33 19.23
CA LEU A 169 -4.41 12.65 17.96
C LEU A 169 -3.19 12.70 17.04
N GLU A 170 -2.47 13.83 16.98
CA GLU A 170 -1.30 13.99 16.12
C GLU A 170 -0.13 13.14 16.62
N GLU A 171 0.12 13.14 17.94
CA GLU A 171 1.13 12.28 18.56
C GLU A 171 0.86 10.80 18.28
N ARG A 172 -0.41 10.38 18.35
CA ARG A 172 -0.81 9.00 18.04
C ARG A 172 -0.62 8.67 16.55
N ARG A 173 -1.00 9.58 15.66
CA ARG A 173 -0.77 9.45 14.21
C ARG A 173 0.72 9.33 13.88
N ASN A 174 1.55 10.16 14.51
CA ASN A 174 3.00 10.15 14.34
C ASN A 174 3.64 8.86 14.88
N LEU A 175 3.17 8.34 16.01
CA LEU A 175 3.60 7.04 16.53
C LEU A 175 3.28 5.92 15.55
N LEU A 176 2.04 5.83 15.09
CA LEU A 176 1.58 4.82 14.13
C LEU A 176 2.38 4.89 12.82
N SER A 177 2.53 6.08 12.24
CA SER A 177 3.24 6.27 10.97
C SER A 177 4.71 5.83 11.08
N ARG A 178 5.41 6.23 12.15
CA ARG A 178 6.81 5.82 12.38
C ARG A 178 6.94 4.32 12.63
N TYR A 179 6.02 3.73 13.39
CA TYR A 179 6.06 2.30 13.67
C TYR A 179 5.78 1.49 12.41
N LYS A 180 4.74 1.83 11.64
CA LYS A 180 4.40 1.16 10.37
C LYS A 180 5.57 1.13 9.39
N LYS A 181 6.39 2.19 9.33
CA LYS A 181 7.59 2.24 8.47
C LYS A 181 8.59 1.11 8.77
N GLN A 182 8.71 0.69 10.03
CA GLN A 182 9.61 -0.40 10.43
C GLN A 182 9.19 -1.77 9.86
N PHE A 183 7.95 -1.88 9.39
CA PHE A 183 7.36 -3.15 8.93
C PHE A 183 7.06 -3.19 7.44
N THR A 184 7.49 -2.18 6.69
CA THR A 184 7.16 -2.01 5.25
C THR A 184 7.67 -3.15 4.36
N HIS A 185 8.66 -3.91 4.80
CA HIS A 185 9.26 -5.01 4.02
C HIS A 185 8.80 -6.39 4.47
N TYR A 186 7.91 -6.49 5.47
CA TYR A 186 7.40 -7.77 5.95
C TYR A 186 6.02 -8.04 5.39
N ASN A 187 5.82 -9.25 4.87
CA ASN A 187 4.49 -9.75 4.57
C ASN A 187 3.91 -10.39 5.83
N PHE A 188 2.77 -9.90 6.28
CA PHE A 188 2.10 -10.42 7.46
C PHE A 188 0.59 -10.21 7.41
N LEU A 189 -0.01 -9.72 6.33
CA LEU A 189 -1.45 -9.51 6.32
C LEU A 189 -2.18 -10.84 6.07
N TYR A 190 -3.27 -11.05 6.82
CA TYR A 190 -4.28 -12.06 6.54
C TYR A 190 -5.65 -11.41 6.69
N THR A 191 -6.68 -12.08 6.19
CA THR A 191 -8.06 -11.60 6.31
C THR A 191 -9.05 -12.76 6.47
N SER A 192 -10.31 -12.43 6.72
CA SER A 192 -11.43 -13.37 6.61
C SER A 192 -12.30 -12.95 5.43
N PHE A 193 -12.69 -13.91 4.60
CA PHE A 193 -13.62 -13.65 3.50
C PHE A 193 -15.05 -13.64 4.05
N PRO A 194 -15.81 -12.56 3.84
CA PRO A 194 -17.15 -12.44 4.38
C PRO A 194 -18.12 -13.39 3.67
N GLU A 195 -19.00 -14.02 4.46
CA GLU A 195 -20.08 -14.87 3.98
C GLU A 195 -21.44 -14.19 4.07
N THR A 196 -21.56 -13.09 4.84
CA THR A 196 -22.78 -12.31 5.02
C THR A 196 -22.55 -10.82 4.78
N VAL A 197 -23.62 -10.05 4.52
CA VAL A 197 -23.52 -8.59 4.31
C VAL A 197 -22.98 -7.88 5.55
N SER A 198 -23.33 -8.37 6.75
CA SER A 198 -22.80 -7.81 7.99
C SER A 198 -21.30 -8.04 8.09
N GLU A 199 -20.82 -9.23 7.73
CA GLU A 199 -19.38 -9.53 7.70
C GLU A 199 -18.65 -8.71 6.64
N LEU A 200 -19.25 -8.52 5.47
CA LEU A 200 -18.67 -7.69 4.42
C LEU A 200 -18.38 -6.28 4.94
N LYS A 201 -19.34 -5.65 5.62
CA LYS A 201 -19.16 -4.31 6.21
C LYS A 201 -18.07 -4.28 7.28
N MET A 202 -17.87 -5.38 8.01
CA MET A 202 -16.86 -5.47 9.06
C MET A 202 -15.46 -5.78 8.51
N GLU A 203 -15.35 -6.60 7.47
CA GLU A 203 -14.07 -7.12 6.98
C GLU A 203 -13.58 -6.45 5.70
N ALA A 204 -14.39 -5.61 5.04
CA ALA A 204 -14.04 -4.99 3.76
C ALA A 204 -12.71 -4.23 3.80
N THR A 205 -12.48 -3.41 4.83
CA THR A 205 -11.22 -2.67 4.98
C THR A 205 -10.02 -3.61 5.09
N ALA A 206 -10.16 -4.69 5.86
CA ALA A 206 -9.10 -5.68 6.07
C ALA A 206 -8.84 -6.49 4.79
N LEU A 207 -9.90 -6.94 4.11
CA LEU A 207 -9.84 -7.67 2.84
C LEU A 207 -9.23 -6.82 1.73
N ARG A 208 -9.64 -5.55 1.61
CA ARG A 208 -9.03 -4.59 0.68
C ARG A 208 -7.53 -4.41 0.95
N SER A 209 -7.17 -4.12 2.19
CA SER A 209 -5.76 -3.93 2.57
C SER A 209 -4.93 -5.18 2.31
N PHE A 210 -5.49 -6.35 2.59
CA PHE A 210 -4.89 -7.65 2.28
C PHE A 210 -4.63 -7.80 0.78
N LEU A 211 -5.65 -7.68 -0.07
CA LEU A 211 -5.50 -7.86 -1.52
C LEU A 211 -4.50 -6.87 -2.13
N LEU A 212 -4.57 -5.58 -1.76
CA LEU A 212 -3.62 -4.58 -2.25
C LEU A 212 -2.18 -4.87 -1.82
N ASN A 213 -1.97 -5.38 -0.60
CA ASN A 213 -0.65 -5.79 -0.15
C ASN A 213 -0.13 -6.99 -0.96
N ARG A 214 -0.97 -7.99 -1.24
CA ARG A 214 -0.61 -9.15 -2.08
C ARG A 214 -0.14 -8.72 -3.48
N ILE A 215 -0.83 -7.74 -4.05
CA ILE A 215 -0.48 -7.17 -5.36
C ILE A 215 0.87 -6.45 -5.29
N ALA A 216 1.10 -5.64 -4.25
CA ALA A 216 2.36 -4.90 -4.07
C ALA A 216 3.58 -5.82 -3.87
N PHE A 217 3.39 -7.00 -3.27
CA PHE A 217 4.43 -8.01 -3.07
C PHE A 217 4.51 -9.05 -4.20
N HIS A 218 3.71 -8.90 -5.27
CA HIS A 218 3.64 -9.84 -6.39
C HIS A 218 3.38 -11.30 -5.96
N ASN A 219 2.59 -11.50 -4.90
CA ASN A 219 2.31 -12.85 -4.41
C ASN A 219 1.22 -13.56 -5.23
N SER A 220 1.21 -14.90 -5.19
CA SER A 220 0.16 -15.74 -5.82
C SER A 220 -1.21 -15.61 -5.10
N HIS A 221 -2.30 -15.91 -5.79
CA HIS A 221 -3.66 -15.93 -5.23
C HIS A 221 -4.24 -17.36 -5.13
N ASP A 222 -3.46 -18.38 -5.48
CA ASP A 222 -3.96 -19.75 -5.69
C ASP A 222 -4.53 -20.38 -4.41
N SER A 223 -3.94 -20.11 -3.25
CA SER A 223 -4.33 -20.74 -1.97
C SER A 223 -5.66 -20.26 -1.40
N TYR A 224 -6.25 -19.20 -1.96
CA TYR A 224 -7.55 -18.66 -1.55
C TYR A 224 -8.45 -18.31 -2.74
N ILE A 225 -8.21 -18.96 -3.89
CA ILE A 225 -8.97 -18.71 -5.11
C ILE A 225 -10.43 -19.15 -4.97
N ASP A 226 -10.67 -20.23 -4.22
CA ASP A 226 -12.01 -20.74 -3.93
C ASP A 226 -12.82 -19.75 -3.08
N GLU A 227 -12.17 -19.09 -2.12
CA GLU A 227 -12.75 -18.02 -1.32
C GLU A 227 -13.10 -16.80 -2.18
N ILE A 228 -12.25 -16.45 -3.15
CA ILE A 228 -12.55 -15.40 -4.14
C ILE A 228 -13.79 -15.79 -4.97
N HIS A 229 -13.91 -17.03 -5.44
CA HIS A 229 -15.07 -17.46 -6.21
C HIS A 229 -16.37 -17.43 -5.41
N LYS A 230 -16.32 -17.91 -4.16
CA LYS A 230 -17.47 -17.85 -3.26
C LYS A 230 -17.90 -16.41 -3.02
N LEU A 231 -16.94 -15.51 -2.82
CA LEU A 231 -17.19 -14.08 -2.63
C LEU A 231 -17.87 -13.45 -3.85
N ILE A 232 -17.33 -13.69 -5.05
CA ILE A 232 -17.87 -13.14 -6.31
C ILE A 232 -19.28 -13.66 -6.62
N GLY A 233 -19.56 -14.92 -6.26
CA GLY A 233 -20.87 -15.56 -6.46
C GLY A 233 -21.98 -15.05 -5.54
N GLN A 234 -21.66 -14.25 -4.52
CA GLN A 234 -22.62 -13.76 -3.54
C GLN A 234 -23.43 -12.57 -4.07
N LYS A 235 -24.58 -12.83 -4.70
CA LYS A 235 -25.48 -11.78 -5.21
C LYS A 235 -25.95 -10.79 -4.14
N ALA A 236 -26.01 -11.21 -2.87
CA ALA A 236 -26.37 -10.31 -1.76
C ALA A 236 -25.39 -9.13 -1.62
N PHE A 237 -24.15 -9.25 -2.10
CA PHE A 237 -23.13 -8.21 -2.00
C PHE A 237 -23.19 -7.18 -3.11
N TYR A 238 -23.90 -7.45 -4.21
CA TYR A 238 -23.84 -6.63 -5.43
C TYR A 238 -24.33 -5.19 -5.23
N LYS A 239 -25.15 -4.96 -4.20
CA LYS A 239 -25.68 -3.62 -3.86
C LYS A 239 -24.83 -2.88 -2.84
N GLU A 240 -23.87 -3.56 -2.21
CA GLU A 240 -23.08 -2.97 -1.14
C GLU A 240 -21.87 -2.23 -1.72
N PRO A 241 -21.61 -0.98 -1.30
CA PRO A 241 -20.51 -0.18 -1.81
C PRO A 241 -19.14 -0.79 -1.51
N GLU A 242 -18.99 -1.46 -0.37
CA GLU A 242 -17.76 -2.13 0.04
C GLU A 242 -17.37 -3.25 -0.94
N PHE A 243 -18.35 -3.95 -1.50
CA PHE A 243 -18.10 -5.00 -2.48
C PHE A 243 -17.60 -4.46 -3.81
N ILE A 244 -18.03 -3.26 -4.21
CA ILE A 244 -17.59 -2.64 -5.47
C ILE A 244 -16.08 -2.39 -5.46
N GLU A 245 -15.52 -1.91 -4.36
CA GLU A 245 -14.06 -1.75 -4.26
C GLU A 245 -13.33 -3.09 -4.35
N ILE A 246 -13.85 -4.13 -3.69
CA ILE A 246 -13.23 -5.46 -3.70
C ILE A 246 -13.28 -6.08 -5.11
N ILE A 247 -14.43 -6.06 -5.77
CA ILE A 247 -14.55 -6.59 -7.14
C ILE A 247 -13.73 -5.78 -8.13
N ALA A 248 -13.56 -4.47 -7.92
CA ALA A 248 -12.66 -3.63 -8.72
C ALA A 248 -11.19 -4.08 -8.58
N ILE A 249 -10.73 -4.36 -7.36
CA ILE A 249 -9.37 -4.87 -7.11
C ILE A 249 -9.17 -6.23 -7.81
N ILE A 250 -10.12 -7.15 -7.62
CA ILE A 250 -10.05 -8.48 -8.24
C ILE A 250 -10.01 -8.36 -9.77
N SER A 251 -10.89 -7.55 -10.35
CA SER A 251 -11.01 -7.37 -11.81
C SER A 251 -9.78 -6.77 -12.46
N ASN A 252 -9.13 -5.81 -11.79
CA ASN A 252 -7.95 -5.16 -12.35
C ASN A 252 -6.69 -6.01 -12.15
N PHE A 253 -6.50 -6.61 -10.98
CA PHE A 253 -5.17 -7.10 -10.58
C PHE A 253 -5.04 -8.62 -10.46
N ILE A 254 -6.11 -9.37 -10.22
CA ILE A 254 -6.02 -10.82 -9.99
C ILE A 254 -6.20 -11.57 -11.30
N ASN A 255 -5.25 -12.44 -11.64
CA ASN A 255 -5.33 -13.26 -12.83
C ASN A 255 -6.08 -14.55 -12.51
N LEU A 256 -7.18 -14.78 -13.23
CA LEU A 256 -8.05 -15.94 -13.09
C LEU A 256 -7.95 -16.79 -14.35
N ASN A 257 -8.30 -18.08 -14.26
CA ASN A 257 -8.41 -18.92 -15.44
C ASN A 257 -9.63 -18.53 -16.30
N GLN A 258 -9.81 -19.16 -17.47
CA GLN A 258 -10.86 -18.77 -18.41
C GLN A 258 -12.28 -18.91 -17.82
N THR A 259 -12.56 -20.00 -17.12
CA THR A 259 -13.86 -20.26 -16.51
C THR A 259 -14.15 -19.22 -15.42
N GLU A 260 -13.17 -18.97 -14.56
CA GLU A 260 -13.24 -18.02 -13.45
C GLU A 260 -13.38 -16.58 -13.94
N THR A 261 -12.70 -16.23 -15.03
CA THR A 261 -12.83 -14.93 -15.70
C THR A 261 -14.25 -14.70 -16.21
N GLN A 262 -14.89 -15.74 -16.76
CA GLN A 262 -16.30 -15.65 -17.18
C GLN A 262 -17.24 -15.44 -15.97
N HIS A 263 -16.99 -16.14 -14.86
CA HIS A 263 -17.75 -15.95 -13.62
C HIS A 263 -17.59 -14.51 -13.08
N LEU A 264 -16.37 -13.99 -13.06
CA LEU A 264 -16.08 -12.61 -12.66
C LEU A 264 -16.77 -11.59 -13.57
N SER A 265 -16.68 -11.77 -14.90
CA SER A 265 -17.36 -10.88 -15.84
C SER A 265 -18.88 -10.84 -15.60
N ASN A 266 -19.51 -11.99 -15.40
CA ASN A 266 -20.94 -12.06 -15.10
C ASN A 266 -21.30 -11.32 -13.80
N ALA A 267 -20.51 -11.52 -12.74
CA ALA A 267 -20.72 -10.88 -11.45
C ALA A 267 -20.47 -9.36 -11.50
N LEU A 268 -19.40 -8.92 -12.16
CA LEU A 268 -19.05 -7.51 -12.35
C LEU A 268 -20.17 -6.76 -13.06
N ASN A 269 -20.66 -7.30 -14.18
CA ASN A 269 -21.75 -6.69 -14.92
C ASN A 269 -23.05 -6.71 -14.11
N SER A 270 -23.37 -7.81 -13.42
CA SER A 270 -24.55 -7.87 -12.53
C SER A 270 -24.48 -6.80 -11.42
N CYS A 271 -23.31 -6.62 -10.81
CA CYS A 271 -23.05 -5.57 -9.82
C CYS A 271 -23.25 -4.17 -10.40
N ARG A 272 -22.75 -3.93 -11.62
CA ARG A 272 -22.94 -2.68 -12.37
C ARG A 272 -24.41 -2.39 -12.68
N TYR A 273 -25.22 -3.38 -13.04
CA TYR A 273 -26.67 -3.19 -13.26
C TYR A 273 -27.45 -2.98 -11.96
N GLU A 274 -27.13 -3.74 -10.91
CA GLU A 274 -27.89 -3.75 -9.67
C GLU A 274 -27.60 -2.54 -8.78
N ASN A 275 -26.44 -1.89 -8.96
CA ASN A 275 -26.00 -0.77 -8.16
C ASN A 275 -25.87 0.53 -8.96
N THR A 276 -26.79 1.47 -8.73
CA THR A 276 -26.81 2.77 -9.41
C THR A 276 -25.58 3.64 -9.12
N GLN A 277 -24.84 3.35 -8.04
CA GLN A 277 -23.63 4.09 -7.66
C GLN A 277 -22.34 3.42 -8.17
N PHE A 278 -22.44 2.31 -8.92
CA PHE A 278 -21.29 1.54 -9.36
C PHE A 278 -20.22 2.40 -10.04
N ASN A 279 -20.60 3.18 -11.06
CA ASN A 279 -19.65 4.01 -11.81
C ASN A 279 -18.96 5.04 -10.90
N GLN A 280 -19.72 5.71 -10.03
CA GLN A 280 -19.16 6.69 -9.10
C GLN A 280 -18.14 6.05 -8.14
N ILE A 281 -18.47 4.91 -7.55
CA ILE A 281 -17.59 4.20 -6.61
C ILE A 281 -16.35 3.67 -7.35
N TYR A 282 -16.53 3.12 -8.55
CA TYR A 282 -15.43 2.62 -9.36
C TYR A 282 -14.45 3.72 -9.79
N PHE A 283 -14.95 4.88 -10.25
CA PHE A 283 -14.07 6.02 -10.54
C PHE A 283 -13.38 6.56 -9.29
N GLN A 284 -14.03 6.52 -8.13
CA GLN A 284 -13.40 6.89 -6.87
C GLN A 284 -12.29 5.92 -6.48
N PHE A 285 -12.48 4.62 -6.72
CA PHE A 285 -11.45 3.61 -6.62
C PHE A 285 -10.25 3.91 -7.53
N LEU A 286 -10.49 4.15 -8.83
CA LEU A 286 -9.42 4.50 -9.79
C LEU A 286 -8.64 5.74 -9.36
N LYS A 287 -9.35 6.83 -9.02
CA LYS A 287 -8.76 8.07 -8.50
C LYS A 287 -7.87 7.81 -7.29
N ASN A 288 -8.33 6.99 -6.35
CA ASN A 288 -7.56 6.65 -5.15
C ASN A 288 -6.29 5.86 -5.50
N CYS A 289 -6.40 4.88 -6.41
CA CYS A 289 -5.25 4.14 -6.92
C CYS A 289 -4.23 5.05 -7.61
N TYR A 290 -4.67 5.94 -8.48
CA TYR A 290 -3.79 6.89 -9.16
C TYR A 290 -3.06 7.81 -8.19
N LYS A 291 -3.75 8.35 -7.18
CA LYS A 291 -3.12 9.20 -6.13
C LYS A 291 -2.15 8.43 -5.24
N GLN A 292 -2.27 7.11 -5.16
CA GLN A 292 -1.32 6.24 -4.47
C GLN A 292 -0.15 5.81 -5.35
N GLY A 293 -0.09 6.28 -6.60
CA GLY A 293 0.98 5.93 -7.55
C GLY A 293 0.81 4.56 -8.21
N VAL A 294 -0.39 3.98 -8.18
CA VAL A 294 -0.65 2.73 -8.91
C VAL A 294 -0.74 3.04 -10.40
N HIS A 295 0.05 2.32 -11.20
CA HIS A 295 0.06 2.39 -12.66
C HIS A 295 -0.58 1.13 -13.24
N PHE A 296 -1.78 1.26 -13.81
CA PHE A 296 -2.50 0.14 -14.44
C PHE A 296 -1.84 -0.24 -15.78
N GLY A 297 -1.65 0.77 -16.65
CA GLY A 297 -1.10 0.58 -17.98
C GLY A 297 -2.02 -0.18 -18.93
N PRO A 298 -1.62 -0.33 -20.22
CA PRO A 298 -2.49 -0.86 -21.26
C PRO A 298 -3.03 -2.26 -21.00
N GLU A 299 -2.22 -3.15 -20.39
CA GLU A 299 -2.61 -4.54 -20.17
C GLU A 299 -3.71 -4.66 -19.12
N ALA A 300 -3.58 -3.96 -17.98
CA ALA A 300 -4.59 -3.98 -16.93
C ALA A 300 -5.90 -3.32 -17.39
N ASP A 301 -5.80 -2.19 -18.10
CA ASP A 301 -6.99 -1.51 -18.64
C ASP A 301 -7.72 -2.37 -19.66
N ARG A 302 -7.00 -3.03 -20.58
CA ARG A 302 -7.60 -3.96 -21.55
C ARG A 302 -8.22 -5.16 -20.89
N LYS A 303 -7.58 -5.70 -19.85
CA LYS A 303 -8.12 -6.81 -19.06
C LYS A 303 -9.44 -6.41 -18.43
N PHE A 304 -9.48 -5.28 -17.72
CA PHE A 304 -10.72 -4.81 -17.11
C PHE A 304 -11.80 -4.52 -18.17
N PHE A 305 -11.42 -3.82 -19.25
CA PHE A 305 -12.34 -3.51 -20.35
C PHE A 305 -12.91 -4.77 -21.02
N GLY A 306 -12.12 -5.85 -21.10
CA GLY A 306 -12.56 -7.16 -21.60
C GLY A 306 -13.63 -7.84 -20.74
N LEU A 307 -13.74 -7.49 -19.45
CA LEU A 307 -14.75 -8.03 -18.54
C LEU A 307 -16.10 -7.33 -18.70
N LEU A 308 -16.14 -6.12 -19.24
CA LEU A 308 -17.35 -5.29 -19.30
C LEU A 308 -18.28 -5.70 -20.44
N ASN A 309 -19.57 -5.64 -20.18
CA ASN A 309 -20.59 -5.72 -21.22
C ASN A 309 -20.63 -4.40 -22.00
N LYS A 310 -20.15 -4.45 -23.24
CA LYS A 310 -20.02 -3.29 -24.14
C LYS A 310 -21.35 -2.79 -24.71
N ASN A 311 -22.45 -3.53 -24.51
CA ASN A 311 -23.78 -3.11 -24.95
C ASN A 311 -24.35 -1.97 -24.09
N GLU A 312 -23.82 -1.76 -22.90
CA GLU A 312 -24.18 -0.65 -22.03
C GLU A 312 -23.29 0.56 -22.33
N GLY A 313 -23.80 1.51 -23.12
CA GLY A 313 -23.08 2.74 -23.48
C GLY A 313 -22.92 3.76 -22.34
N ASP A 314 -22.63 3.30 -21.12
CA ASP A 314 -22.44 4.15 -19.95
C ASP A 314 -21.06 4.83 -19.92
N ASP A 315 -20.82 5.61 -18.86
CA ASP A 315 -19.59 6.38 -18.70
C ASP A 315 -18.34 5.52 -18.53
N LEU A 316 -18.48 4.31 -17.98
CA LEU A 316 -17.37 3.37 -17.83
C LEU A 316 -16.90 2.85 -19.19
N ILE A 317 -17.84 2.47 -20.07
CA ILE A 317 -17.51 2.06 -21.44
C ILE A 317 -16.92 3.21 -22.25
N LYS A 318 -17.47 4.42 -22.12
CA LYS A 318 -16.89 5.61 -22.77
C LYS A 318 -15.45 5.85 -22.32
N TYR A 319 -15.19 5.76 -21.01
CA TYR A 319 -13.86 5.95 -20.43
C TYR A 319 -12.85 4.92 -20.95
N TYR A 320 -13.18 3.62 -20.92
CA TYR A 320 -12.24 2.60 -21.40
C TYR A 320 -12.05 2.59 -22.93
N ASN A 321 -13.04 3.03 -23.72
CA ASN A 321 -12.84 3.28 -25.15
C ASN A 321 -11.84 4.42 -25.41
N LEU A 322 -11.90 5.48 -24.59
CA LEU A 322 -10.91 6.56 -24.63
C LEU A 322 -9.52 6.02 -24.28
N LEU A 323 -9.40 5.26 -23.19
CA LEU A 323 -8.12 4.66 -22.79
C LEU A 323 -7.56 3.75 -23.88
N GLU A 324 -8.37 2.91 -24.54
CA GLU A 324 -7.90 2.09 -25.66
C GLU A 324 -7.39 2.95 -26.83
N THR A 325 -8.02 4.10 -27.09
CA THR A 325 -7.54 5.04 -28.13
C THR A 325 -6.18 5.63 -27.75
N ILE A 326 -6.02 6.07 -26.50
CA ILE A 326 -4.76 6.59 -25.97
C ILE A 326 -3.66 5.53 -26.00
N HIS A 327 -3.96 4.30 -25.58
CA HIS A 327 -3.01 3.20 -25.52
C HIS A 327 -2.60 2.68 -26.90
N SER A 328 -3.51 2.68 -27.87
CA SER A 328 -3.24 2.18 -29.22
C SER A 328 -2.50 3.19 -30.11
N LYS A 329 -2.84 4.48 -30.00
CA LYS A 329 -2.25 5.54 -30.85
C LYS A 329 -1.10 6.29 -30.17
N GLY A 330 -1.05 6.27 -28.84
CA GLY A 330 -0.14 7.07 -28.03
C GLY A 330 -0.71 8.44 -27.71
N PHE A 331 -0.48 8.92 -26.48
CA PHE A 331 -1.03 10.19 -25.98
C PHE A 331 -0.53 11.45 -26.72
N ILE A 332 0.53 11.33 -27.53
CA ILE A 332 1.10 12.41 -28.35
C ILE A 332 0.40 12.55 -29.72
N HIS A 333 -0.39 11.55 -30.13
CA HIS A 333 -1.02 11.53 -31.44
C HIS A 333 -2.25 12.44 -31.48
N GLU A 334 -2.49 13.12 -32.61
CA GLU A 334 -3.60 14.06 -32.80
C GLU A 334 -4.96 13.41 -32.48
N ASP A 335 -5.23 12.23 -33.03
CA ASP A 335 -6.45 11.46 -32.71
C ASP A 335 -6.67 11.19 -31.20
N ALA A 336 -5.59 11.03 -30.42
CA ALA A 336 -5.71 10.82 -28.98
C ALA A 336 -6.03 12.13 -28.26
N LEU A 337 -5.40 13.24 -28.67
CA LEU A 337 -5.71 14.59 -28.18
C LEU A 337 -7.17 14.96 -28.46
N ASP A 338 -7.64 14.72 -29.68
CA ASP A 338 -9.03 14.99 -30.08
C ASP A 338 -10.02 14.14 -29.27
N ALA A 339 -9.72 12.84 -29.08
CA ALA A 339 -10.55 11.96 -28.26
C ALA A 339 -10.60 12.40 -26.79
N VAL A 340 -9.47 12.83 -26.23
CA VAL A 340 -9.40 13.37 -24.86
C VAL A 340 -10.23 14.64 -24.74
N ASN A 341 -10.07 15.59 -25.66
CA ASN A 341 -10.84 16.84 -25.65
C ASN A 341 -12.35 16.58 -25.77
N ALA A 342 -12.74 15.69 -26.70
CA ALA A 342 -14.13 15.29 -26.90
C ALA A 342 -14.75 14.60 -25.68
N PHE A 343 -13.99 13.77 -24.96
CA PHE A 343 -14.45 13.17 -23.71
C PHE A 343 -14.52 14.21 -22.59
N TYR A 344 -13.48 15.02 -22.43
CA TYR A 344 -13.38 16.01 -21.36
C TYR A 344 -14.56 17.00 -21.37
N ALA A 345 -14.94 17.46 -22.57
CA ALA A 345 -16.04 18.38 -22.78
C ALA A 345 -17.43 17.81 -22.43
N GLN A 346 -17.58 16.48 -22.32
CA GLN A 346 -18.85 15.84 -21.99
C GLN A 346 -19.18 15.88 -20.49
N TYR A 347 -18.20 16.15 -19.63
CA TYR A 347 -18.37 16.14 -18.18
C TYR A 347 -17.94 17.46 -17.58
N GLU A 348 -18.48 17.78 -16.40
CA GLU A 348 -18.02 18.94 -15.65
C GLU A 348 -16.52 18.85 -15.34
N GLY A 349 -15.82 19.99 -15.33
CA GLY A 349 -14.38 20.02 -15.08
C GLY A 349 -13.97 19.40 -13.73
N MET A 350 -14.82 19.49 -12.71
CA MET A 350 -14.60 18.87 -11.39
C MET A 350 -15.22 17.47 -11.24
N SER A 351 -15.77 16.89 -12.31
CA SER A 351 -16.30 15.54 -12.27
C SER A 351 -15.19 14.52 -11.99
N ILE A 352 -15.57 13.41 -11.36
CA ILE A 352 -14.64 12.34 -11.02
C ILE A 352 -14.05 11.67 -12.27
N ASN A 353 -14.84 11.56 -13.35
CA ASN A 353 -14.42 11.02 -14.63
C ASN A 353 -13.26 11.84 -15.22
N ASN A 354 -13.42 13.18 -15.24
CA ASN A 354 -12.40 14.10 -15.71
C ASN A 354 -11.19 14.14 -14.78
N GLU A 355 -11.36 13.96 -13.47
CA GLU A 355 -10.24 13.83 -12.53
C GLU A 355 -9.43 12.54 -12.78
N CYS A 356 -10.09 11.40 -13.00
CA CYS A 356 -9.44 10.15 -13.38
C CYS A 356 -8.66 10.29 -14.69
N LEU A 357 -9.26 10.90 -15.72
CA LEU A 357 -8.60 11.15 -17.00
C LEU A 357 -7.34 12.01 -16.85
N ARG A 358 -7.44 13.12 -16.08
CA ARG A 358 -6.27 13.97 -15.80
C ARG A 358 -5.16 13.19 -15.11
N LEU A 359 -5.51 12.37 -14.11
CA LEU A 359 -4.54 11.57 -13.38
C LEU A 359 -3.87 10.51 -14.27
N GLU A 360 -4.62 9.83 -15.12
CA GLU A 360 -4.07 8.87 -16.10
C GLU A 360 -3.07 9.56 -17.05
N ILE A 361 -3.43 10.71 -17.62
CA ILE A 361 -2.52 11.47 -18.50
C ILE A 361 -1.26 11.93 -17.74
N LEU A 362 -1.38 12.39 -16.49
CA LEU A 362 -0.21 12.71 -15.67
C LEU A 362 0.71 11.51 -15.49
N GLN A 363 0.15 10.32 -15.28
CA GLN A 363 0.97 9.11 -15.16
C GLN A 363 1.71 8.78 -16.46
N LEU A 364 1.09 8.98 -17.62
CA LEU A 364 1.77 8.83 -18.91
C LEU A 364 2.90 9.85 -19.08
N PHE A 365 2.69 11.09 -18.65
CA PHE A 365 3.75 12.11 -18.65
C PHE A 365 4.92 11.69 -17.78
N HIS A 366 4.66 11.30 -16.52
CA HIS A 366 5.67 10.81 -15.60
C HIS A 366 6.44 9.62 -16.16
N LYS A 367 5.72 8.63 -16.71
CA LYS A 367 6.33 7.44 -17.30
C LYS A 367 7.32 7.79 -18.41
N VAL A 368 7.06 8.81 -19.21
CA VAL A 368 8.01 9.22 -20.24
C VAL A 368 9.14 10.05 -19.64
N VAL A 369 8.82 11.13 -18.92
CA VAL A 369 9.81 12.11 -18.44
C VAL A 369 10.78 11.52 -17.43
N ASP A 370 10.30 10.68 -16.51
CA ASP A 370 11.15 10.08 -15.47
C ASP A 370 12.15 9.07 -16.08
N ASN A 371 11.78 8.44 -17.21
CA ASN A 371 12.63 7.51 -17.94
C ASN A 371 13.57 8.17 -18.96
N LEU A 372 13.45 9.48 -19.20
CA LEU A 372 14.39 10.19 -20.07
C LEU A 372 15.77 10.29 -19.39
N THR A 373 16.81 10.00 -20.16
CA THR A 373 18.20 10.28 -19.77
C THR A 373 18.57 11.71 -20.11
N GLU A 374 19.63 12.24 -19.50
CA GLU A 374 20.04 13.63 -19.71
C GLU A 374 20.44 13.95 -21.17
N PRO A 375 21.06 13.05 -21.95
CA PRO A 375 21.32 13.27 -23.37
C PRO A 375 20.06 13.33 -24.26
N GLU A 376 18.93 12.79 -23.80
CA GLU A 376 17.66 12.72 -24.55
C GLU A 376 16.79 13.98 -24.38
N TYR A 377 17.38 15.09 -23.95
CA TYR A 377 16.65 16.34 -23.67
C TYR A 377 15.91 16.92 -24.87
N HIS A 378 16.28 16.57 -26.10
CA HIS A 378 15.54 16.98 -27.30
C HIS A 378 14.13 16.38 -27.32
N SER A 379 13.99 15.10 -26.95
CA SER A 379 12.70 14.42 -26.84
C SER A 379 11.80 15.10 -25.80
N PHE A 380 12.39 15.58 -24.69
CA PHE A 380 11.65 16.36 -23.70
C PHE A 380 11.09 17.67 -24.28
N PHE A 381 11.84 18.37 -25.14
CA PHE A 381 11.36 19.61 -25.76
C PHE A 381 10.23 19.37 -26.74
N GLU A 382 10.27 18.27 -27.50
CA GLU A 382 9.17 17.88 -28.39
C GLU A 382 7.88 17.62 -27.60
N LEU A 383 7.99 17.00 -26.43
CA LEU A 383 6.86 16.73 -25.54
C LEU A 383 6.23 18.00 -24.94
N GLN A 384 6.95 19.12 -24.85
CA GLN A 384 6.40 20.36 -24.28
C GLN A 384 5.17 20.86 -25.05
N LYS A 385 5.13 20.69 -26.38
CA LYS A 385 3.95 21.02 -27.17
C LYS A 385 2.75 20.17 -26.75
N THR A 386 2.97 18.86 -26.58
CA THR A 386 1.91 17.96 -26.10
C THR A 386 1.43 18.37 -24.72
N PHE A 387 2.34 18.73 -23.80
CA PHE A 387 1.96 19.22 -22.47
C PHE A 387 1.09 20.48 -22.55
N ALA A 388 1.44 21.41 -23.44
CA ALA A 388 0.64 22.62 -23.68
C ALA A 388 -0.79 22.26 -24.14
N ASP A 389 -0.92 21.33 -25.08
CA ASP A 389 -2.22 20.90 -25.62
C ASP A 389 -3.13 20.32 -24.52
N TYR A 390 -2.59 19.47 -23.64
CA TYR A 390 -3.34 18.93 -22.49
C TYR A 390 -3.63 19.98 -21.41
N ILE A 391 -2.69 20.87 -21.10
CA ILE A 391 -2.89 21.98 -20.15
C ILE A 391 -4.04 22.88 -20.61
N ASN A 392 -4.04 23.23 -21.89
CA ASN A 392 -5.10 24.04 -22.50
C ASN A 392 -6.44 23.31 -22.51
N THR A 393 -6.44 22.01 -22.82
CA THR A 393 -7.65 21.18 -22.83
C THR A 393 -8.26 21.08 -21.44
N PHE A 394 -7.45 20.84 -20.41
CA PHE A 394 -7.95 20.62 -19.06
C PHE A 394 -8.23 21.90 -18.28
N GLY A 395 -7.45 22.97 -18.48
CA GLY A 395 -7.60 24.23 -17.75
C GLY A 395 -7.59 24.05 -16.22
N ASN A 396 -6.86 23.07 -15.71
CA ASN A 396 -6.90 22.66 -14.30
C ASN A 396 -5.60 23.01 -13.57
N SER A 397 -5.70 23.88 -12.56
CA SER A 397 -4.51 24.36 -11.84
C SER A 397 -3.71 23.25 -11.16
N ALA A 398 -4.34 22.19 -10.63
CA ALA A 398 -3.62 21.12 -9.96
C ALA A 398 -2.82 20.27 -10.97
N PHE A 399 -3.43 19.94 -12.11
CA PHE A 399 -2.75 19.27 -13.21
C PHE A 399 -1.55 20.07 -13.73
N ASN A 400 -1.71 21.39 -13.87
CA ASN A 400 -0.65 22.28 -14.32
C ASN A 400 0.53 22.29 -13.33
N GLN A 401 0.25 22.40 -12.03
CA GLN A 401 1.28 22.39 -10.97
C GLN A 401 2.05 21.06 -10.92
N GLU A 402 1.36 19.92 -11.07
CA GLU A 402 2.03 18.61 -11.10
C GLU A 402 2.91 18.47 -12.36
N THR A 403 2.41 18.91 -13.53
CA THR A 403 3.17 18.91 -14.78
C THR A 403 4.40 19.81 -14.68
N GLU A 404 4.26 21.00 -14.09
CA GLU A 404 5.37 21.91 -13.80
C GLU A 404 6.41 21.23 -12.90
N SER A 405 5.98 20.64 -11.79
CA SER A 405 6.83 19.97 -10.81
C SER A 405 7.66 18.85 -11.46
N MET A 406 7.02 18.01 -12.26
CA MET A 406 7.65 16.95 -13.04
C MET A 406 8.70 17.51 -14.01
N CYS A 407 8.33 18.49 -14.83
CA CYS A 407 9.23 19.15 -15.78
C CYS A 407 10.43 19.79 -15.07
N MET A 408 10.20 20.48 -13.95
CA MET A 408 11.24 21.10 -13.13
C MET A 408 12.23 20.08 -12.55
N ASN A 409 11.77 18.89 -12.16
CA ASN A 409 12.64 17.82 -11.68
C ASN A 409 13.60 17.34 -12.76
N TYR A 410 13.11 17.15 -14.00
CA TYR A 410 13.96 16.78 -15.13
C TYR A 410 14.94 17.90 -15.51
N VAL A 411 14.49 19.17 -15.56
CA VAL A 411 15.38 20.32 -15.82
C VAL A 411 16.49 20.41 -14.77
N LYS A 412 16.20 20.19 -13.49
CA LYS A 412 17.23 20.16 -12.43
C LYS A 412 18.27 19.07 -12.67
N ARG A 413 17.88 17.88 -13.17
CA ARG A 413 18.81 16.81 -13.57
C ARG A 413 19.71 17.26 -14.72
N LEU A 414 19.15 17.87 -15.77
CA LEU A 414 19.92 18.40 -16.90
C LEU A 414 20.95 19.44 -16.45
N LEU A 415 20.56 20.38 -15.59
CA LEU A 415 21.47 21.41 -15.06
C LEU A 415 22.60 20.84 -14.18
N ALA A 416 22.35 19.72 -13.50
CA ALA A 416 23.36 19.03 -12.71
C ALA A 416 24.34 18.24 -13.58
N PHE A 417 23.86 17.70 -14.71
CA PHE A 417 24.66 16.93 -15.68
C PHE A 417 25.51 17.85 -16.57
N TYR A 418 24.88 18.83 -17.22
CA TYR A 418 25.56 19.83 -18.05
C TYR A 418 26.10 20.98 -17.19
N LYS A 419 27.20 20.73 -16.50
CA LYS A 419 27.81 21.72 -15.57
C LYS A 419 28.45 22.91 -16.27
N ASP A 420 29.00 22.69 -17.47
CA ASP A 420 29.61 23.76 -18.24
C ASP A 420 28.53 24.64 -18.86
N LYS A 421 28.34 25.82 -18.26
CA LYS A 421 27.36 26.80 -18.73
C LYS A 421 27.67 27.34 -20.13
N ARG A 422 28.86 27.10 -20.68
CA ARG A 422 29.23 27.51 -22.04
C ARG A 422 29.04 26.39 -23.06
N SER A 423 28.73 25.17 -22.62
CA SER A 423 28.48 24.06 -23.52
C SER A 423 27.27 24.36 -24.40
N LYS A 424 27.28 23.77 -25.59
CA LYS A 424 26.18 23.91 -26.55
C LYS A 424 24.87 23.41 -25.93
N GLU A 425 24.92 22.25 -25.30
CA GLU A 425 23.78 21.56 -24.67
C GLU A 425 23.18 22.41 -23.55
N TYR A 426 24.00 23.01 -22.69
CA TYR A 426 23.49 23.89 -21.63
C TYR A 426 22.75 25.10 -22.19
N GLN A 427 23.27 25.72 -23.26
CA GLN A 427 22.63 26.87 -23.88
C GLN A 427 21.33 26.49 -24.59
N GLU A 428 21.28 25.31 -25.21
CA GLU A 428 20.07 24.75 -25.81
C GLU A 428 19.00 24.47 -24.76
N VAL A 429 19.35 23.81 -23.66
CA VAL A 429 18.47 23.59 -22.51
C VAL A 429 17.96 24.91 -21.95
N LYS A 430 18.85 25.88 -21.74
CA LYS A 430 18.47 27.20 -21.24
C LYS A 430 17.46 27.88 -22.15
N LYS A 431 17.70 27.87 -23.46
CA LYS A 431 16.82 28.52 -24.44
C LYS A 431 15.45 27.84 -24.49
N ALA A 432 15.42 26.51 -24.61
CA ALA A 432 14.18 25.75 -24.70
C ALA A 432 13.33 25.88 -23.42
N VAL A 433 13.93 25.71 -22.24
CA VAL A 433 13.24 25.87 -20.96
C VAL A 433 12.74 27.30 -20.78
N SER A 434 13.53 28.31 -21.14
CA SER A 434 13.10 29.71 -20.98
C SER A 434 11.91 30.06 -21.87
N SER A 435 11.87 29.56 -23.11
CA SER A 435 10.71 29.75 -24.00
C SER A 435 9.51 28.95 -23.49
N GLY A 436 9.68 27.63 -23.36
CA GLY A 436 8.58 26.72 -23.05
C GLY A 436 7.94 26.96 -21.69
N PHE A 437 8.72 27.27 -20.65
CA PHE A 437 8.13 27.47 -19.30
C PHE A 437 7.47 28.84 -19.16
N THR A 438 7.88 29.82 -19.99
CA THR A 438 7.15 31.10 -20.08
C THR A 438 5.82 30.89 -20.82
N GLU A 439 5.85 30.15 -21.94
CA GLU A 439 4.65 29.84 -22.74
C GLU A 439 3.63 28.99 -21.96
N LEU A 440 4.10 28.04 -21.15
CA LEU A 440 3.26 27.20 -20.28
C LEU A 440 2.84 27.89 -18.98
N GLU A 441 3.28 29.14 -18.76
CA GLU A 441 3.06 29.90 -17.52
C GLU A 441 3.55 29.19 -16.24
N PHE A 442 4.55 28.31 -16.37
CA PHE A 442 5.16 27.59 -15.25
C PHE A 442 6.03 28.52 -14.41
N LEU A 443 6.83 29.36 -15.04
CA LEU A 443 7.72 30.30 -14.36
C LEU A 443 7.67 31.66 -15.03
N THR A 444 7.81 32.71 -14.24
CA THR A 444 8.02 34.07 -14.75
C THR A 444 9.41 34.21 -15.36
N GLU A 445 9.59 35.17 -16.27
CA GLU A 445 10.90 35.51 -16.84
C GLU A 445 11.96 35.77 -15.75
N LYS A 446 11.55 36.38 -14.63
CA LYS A 446 12.44 36.67 -13.50
C LYS A 446 12.92 35.39 -12.82
N GLU A 447 12.00 34.46 -12.56
CA GLU A 447 12.33 33.16 -11.95
C GLU A 447 13.21 32.31 -12.87
N LEU A 448 12.97 32.35 -14.18
CA LEU A 448 13.83 31.70 -15.17
C LEU A 448 15.24 32.29 -15.17
N VAL A 449 15.37 33.62 -15.15
CA VAL A 449 16.66 34.29 -15.01
C VAL A 449 17.38 33.83 -13.73
N ASP A 450 16.66 33.72 -12.61
CA ASP A 450 17.19 33.25 -11.34
C ASP A 450 17.60 31.76 -11.35
N LEU A 451 16.85 30.91 -12.05
CA LEU A 451 17.15 29.49 -12.24
C LEU A 451 18.51 29.27 -12.92
N PHE A 452 18.81 30.07 -13.96
CA PHE A 452 20.06 29.95 -14.72
C PHE A 452 21.21 30.82 -14.18
N LYS A 453 20.95 31.72 -13.21
CA LYS A 453 21.98 32.56 -12.58
C LYS A 453 23.06 31.73 -11.89
N ILE A 454 24.26 32.29 -11.83
CA ILE A 454 25.39 31.70 -11.09
C ILE A 454 25.26 32.15 -9.63
N LYS A 455 25.01 31.21 -8.69
CA LYS A 455 25.22 31.50 -7.26
C LYS A 455 26.71 31.72 -7.05
N ARG A 456 27.13 32.98 -6.86
CA ARG A 456 28.50 33.31 -6.44
C ARG A 456 28.76 32.61 -5.10
N LYS A 457 29.88 31.89 -4.97
CA LYS A 457 30.33 31.39 -3.65
C LYS A 457 30.34 32.58 -2.69
N LYS A 458 29.70 32.47 -1.53
CA LYS A 458 29.91 33.42 -0.43
C LYS A 458 31.42 33.41 -0.16
N LYS A 459 32.05 34.57 -0.20
CA LYS A 459 33.41 34.71 0.34
C LYS A 459 33.36 34.23 1.78
N GLU A 460 34.31 33.39 2.17
CA GLU A 460 34.53 33.10 3.59
C GLU A 460 34.68 34.45 4.30
N THR A 461 33.78 34.72 5.24
CA THR A 461 33.94 35.83 6.17
C THR A 461 35.15 35.50 7.02
N GLU A 462 36.25 36.22 6.79
CA GLU A 462 37.42 36.25 7.68
C GLU A 462 37.04 36.64 9.11
#